data_AF-A0A538CH81-F1
#
_entry.id   AF-A0A538CH81-F1
#
_cell.length_a   1.000
_cell.length_b   1.000
_cell.length_c   1.000
_cell.angle_alpha   90.00
_cell.angle_beta   90.00
_cell.angle_gamma   90.00
#
_symmetry.space_group_name_H-M   'P 1'
#
loop_
_entity.id
_entity.type
_entity.pdbx_description
1 polymer ?
#
loop_
_entity_poly.entity_id
_entity_poly.type
_entity_poly.pdbx_seq_one_letter_code
_entity_poly.pdbx_strand_id
1 'polypeptide(L)'
;MGCSAVAVAAELLEPAAQFLGQADRLCEDLRLNLETYARAVADQVERELRSRLAEERFEALRAEGRLLSMEDAVSEAFAALDR
;
A
#
# COMPACT_ATOMS: atom_id res chain seq x y z
N MET A 1 0.62 -0.18 5.29
CA MET A 1 -0.02 1.14 5.51
C MET A 1 0.98 2.24 5.85
N GLY A 2 1.83 2.09 6.87
CA GLY A 2 2.89 3.08 7.15
C GLY A 2 3.79 3.36 5.94
N CYS A 3 4.33 2.31 5.30
CA CYS A 3 5.16 2.47 4.10
C CYS A 3 4.39 3.06 2.90
N SER A 4 3.10 2.75 2.78
CA SER A 4 2.23 3.33 1.73
C SER A 4 2.05 4.83 1.93
N ALA A 5 1.81 5.29 3.16
CA ALA A 5 1.73 6.71 3.50
C ALA A 5 3.06 7.45 3.27
N VAL A 6 4.19 6.83 3.64
CA VAL A 6 5.54 7.39 3.36
C VAL A 6 5.79 7.49 1.86
N ALA A 7 5.42 6.46 1.09
CA ALA A 7 5.57 6.46 -0.36
C ALA A 7 4.70 7.55 -1.04
N VAL A 8 3.46 7.78 -0.57
CA VAL A 8 2.65 8.93 -1.04
C VAL A 8 3.34 10.26 -0.76
N ALA A 9 3.88 10.45 0.45
CA ALA A 9 4.59 11.68 0.82
C ALA A 9 5.87 11.90 -0.01
N ALA A 10 6.50 10.82 -0.47
CA ALA A 10 7.64 10.83 -1.38
C ALA A 10 7.25 10.91 -2.88
N GLU A 11 5.96 11.10 -3.19
CA GLU A 11 5.40 11.09 -4.55
C GLU A 11 5.58 9.78 -5.34
N LEU A 12 5.88 8.69 -4.63
CA LEU A 12 5.99 7.34 -5.17
C LEU A 12 4.61 6.69 -5.21
N LEU A 13 3.74 7.19 -6.10
CA LEU A 13 2.32 6.83 -6.15
C LEU A 13 2.09 5.35 -6.52
N GLU A 14 2.84 4.81 -7.47
CA GLU A 14 2.66 3.41 -7.87
C GLU A 14 3.12 2.42 -6.78
N PRO A 15 4.32 2.58 -6.18
CA PRO A 15 4.71 1.80 -5.01
C PRO A 15 3.75 1.94 -3.84
N ALA A 16 3.21 3.15 -3.61
CA ALA A 16 2.23 3.36 -2.55
C ALA A 16 0.97 2.51 -2.72
N ALA A 17 0.45 2.38 -3.95
CA ALA A 17 -0.71 1.53 -4.26
C ALA A 17 -0.39 0.04 -4.06
N GLN A 18 0.79 -0.42 -4.48
CA GLN A 18 1.25 -1.79 -4.24
C GLN A 18 1.38 -2.10 -2.75
N PHE A 19 2.00 -1.21 -1.97
CA PHE A 19 2.12 -1.36 -0.51
C PHE A 19 0.77 -1.35 0.22
N LEU A 20 -0.24 -0.67 -0.34
CA LEU A 20 -1.59 -0.71 0.21
C LEU A 20 -2.22 -2.09 -0.01
N GLY A 21 -2.13 -2.62 -1.23
CA GLY A 21 -2.60 -3.98 -1.56
C GLY A 21 -1.92 -5.08 -0.73
N GLN A 22 -0.61 -4.97 -0.53
CA GLN A 22 0.12 -5.89 0.35
C GLN A 22 -0.37 -5.81 1.80
N ALA A 23 -0.61 -4.59 2.31
CA ALA A 23 -1.12 -4.41 3.66
C ALA A 23 -2.52 -5.00 3.84
N ASP A 24 -3.39 -4.87 2.82
CA ASP A 24 -4.72 -5.48 2.82
C ASP A 24 -4.62 -7.01 2.92
N ARG A 25 -3.78 -7.62 2.08
CA ARG A 25 -3.53 -9.07 2.13
C ARG A 25 -3.04 -9.50 3.51
N LEU A 26 -2.06 -8.80 4.09
CA LEU A 26 -1.51 -9.16 5.40
C LEU A 26 -2.57 -9.07 6.51
N CYS A 27 -3.45 -8.07 6.46
CA CYS A 27 -4.55 -7.96 7.41
C CYS A 27 -5.55 -9.11 7.26
N GLU A 28 -5.86 -9.51 6.03
CA GLU A 28 -6.72 -10.66 5.73
C GLU A 28 -6.08 -11.99 6.20
N ASP A 29 -4.82 -12.25 5.82
CA ASP A 29 -4.07 -13.48 6.14
C ASP A 29 -3.93 -13.68 7.65
N LEU A 30 -3.60 -12.60 8.38
CA LEU A 30 -3.40 -12.64 9.84
C LEU A 30 -4.69 -12.42 10.64
N ARG A 31 -5.83 -12.20 9.96
CA ARG A 31 -7.12 -11.81 10.57
C ARG A 31 -6.97 -10.63 11.53
N LEU A 32 -6.09 -9.70 11.18
CA LEU A 32 -5.83 -8.51 11.98
C LEU A 32 -6.88 -7.47 11.68
N ASN A 33 -7.57 -7.03 12.73
CA ASN A 33 -8.34 -5.81 12.67
C ASN A 33 -7.40 -4.65 12.94
N LEU A 34 -7.23 -3.79 11.95
CA LEU A 34 -6.51 -2.54 12.11
C LEU A 34 -7.19 -1.69 13.17
N GLU A 35 -6.39 -1.16 14.10
CA GLU A 35 -6.86 -0.15 15.04
C GLU A 35 -7.38 1.08 14.29
N THR A 36 -8.32 1.82 14.91
CA THR A 36 -9.00 2.96 14.28
C THR A 36 -8.06 3.97 13.63
N TYR A 37 -6.92 4.24 14.27
CA TYR A 37 -5.90 5.12 13.73
C TYR A 37 -5.26 4.57 12.45
N ALA A 38 -4.89 3.29 12.45
CA ALA A 38 -4.27 2.65 11.31
C ALA A 38 -5.25 2.61 10.13
N ARG A 39 -6.54 2.32 10.37
CA ARG A 39 -7.58 2.39 9.34
C ARG A 39 -7.70 3.79 8.73
N ALA A 40 -7.72 4.84 9.54
CA ALA A 40 -7.81 6.22 9.05
C ALA A 40 -6.65 6.59 8.10
N VAL A 41 -5.44 6.10 8.40
CA VAL A 41 -4.28 6.29 7.51
C VAL A 41 -4.46 5.54 6.19
N ALA A 42 -4.98 4.31 6.21
CA ALA A 42 -5.32 3.54 5.00
C ALA A 42 -6.28 4.33 4.10
N ASP A 43 -7.39 4.77 4.68
CA ASP A 43 -8.48 5.44 3.96
C ASP A 43 -8.02 6.79 3.39
N GLN A 44 -7.09 7.48 4.07
CA GLN A 44 -6.49 8.69 3.56
C GLN A 44 -5.59 8.40 2.35
N VAL A 45 -4.70 7.41 2.45
CA VAL A 45 -3.81 7.04 1.36
C VAL A 45 -4.58 6.54 0.14
N GLU A 46 -5.61 5.71 0.35
CA GLU A 46 -6.49 5.23 -0.72
C GLU A 46 -7.18 6.39 -1.46
N ARG A 47 -7.73 7.36 -0.72
CA ARG A 47 -8.35 8.55 -1.32
C ARG A 47 -7.34 9.38 -2.11
N GLU A 48 -6.14 9.56 -1.58
CA GLU A 48 -5.10 10.35 -2.24
C GLU A 48 -4.62 9.66 -3.52
N LEU A 49 -4.43 8.34 -3.49
CA LEU A 49 -4.05 7.56 -4.67
C LEU A 49 -5.14 7.58 -5.74
N ARG A 50 -6.41 7.38 -5.38
CA ARG A 50 -7.54 7.50 -6.33
C ARG A 50 -7.70 8.90 -6.91
N SER A 51 -7.26 9.94 -6.18
CA SER A 51 -7.31 11.32 -6.70
C SER A 51 -6.18 11.65 -7.68
N ARG A 52 -5.07 10.91 -7.62
CA ARG A 52 -3.84 11.18 -8.39
C ARG A 52 -3.58 10.15 -9.50
N LEU A 53 -4.13 8.95 -9.37
CA LEU A 53 -4.06 7.88 -10.38
C LEU A 53 -5.44 7.70 -11.03
N ALA A 54 -5.46 7.24 -12.28
CA ALA A 54 -6.69 6.72 -12.85
C ALA A 54 -7.17 5.50 -12.04
N GLU A 55 -8.48 5.36 -11.85
CA GLU A 55 -9.07 4.30 -11.01
C GLU A 55 -8.60 2.91 -11.46
N GLU A 56 -8.58 2.65 -12.76
CA GLU A 56 -8.15 1.37 -13.32
C GLU A 56 -6.66 1.09 -13.02
N ARG A 57 -5.82 2.13 -13.03
CA ARG A 57 -4.40 2.00 -12.71
C ARG A 57 -4.19 1.74 -11.22
N PHE A 58 -4.94 2.43 -10.37
CA PHE A 58 -4.91 2.22 -8.93
C PHE A 58 -5.31 0.78 -8.57
N GLU A 59 -6.46 0.31 -9.06
CA GLU A 59 -6.95 -1.04 -8.76
C GLU A 59 -6.00 -2.13 -9.31
N ALA A 60 -5.39 -1.92 -10.49
CA ALA A 60 -4.37 -2.84 -11.01
C ALA A 60 -3.14 -2.93 -10.09
N LEU A 61 -2.56 -1.80 -9.69
CA LEU A 61 -1.40 -1.76 -8.80
C LEU A 61 -1.70 -2.33 -7.42
N ARG A 62 -2.90 -2.06 -6.89
CA ARG A 62 -3.35 -2.65 -5.63
C ARG A 62 -3.51 -4.17 -5.73
N ALA A 63 -4.04 -4.67 -6.85
CA ALA A 63 -4.11 -6.10 -7.11
C ALA A 63 -2.73 -6.75 -7.26
N GLU A 64 -1.79 -6.09 -7.96
CA GLU A 64 -0.39 -6.51 -8.05
C GLU A 64 0.24 -6.62 -6.64
N GLY A 65 0.05 -5.61 -5.80
CA GLY A 65 0.54 -5.60 -4.42
C GLY A 65 -0.01 -6.75 -3.57
N ARG A 66 -1.24 -7.21 -3.82
CA ARG A 66 -1.84 -8.37 -3.16
C ARG A 66 -1.22 -9.70 -3.59
N LEU A 67 -0.59 -9.77 -4.76
CA LEU A 67 0.00 -11.01 -5.29
C LEU A 67 1.42 -11.26 -4.77
N LEU A 68 2.10 -10.22 -4.28
CA LEU A 68 3.45 -10.33 -3.74
C LEU A 68 3.47 -11.17 -2.46
N SER A 69 4.51 -12.02 -2.32
CA SER A 69 4.74 -12.74 -1.08
C SER A 69 5.21 -11.78 0.02
N MET A 70 5.04 -12.16 1.29
CA MET A 70 5.47 -11.32 2.41
C MET A 70 6.98 -11.05 2.38
N GLU A 71 7.80 -12.01 1.96
CA GLU A 71 9.25 -11.85 1.81
C GLU A 71 9.61 -10.87 0.69
N ASP A 72 8.95 -11.00 -0.47
CA ASP A 72 9.19 -10.09 -1.60
C ASP A 72 8.80 -8.67 -1.24
N ALA A 73 7.69 -8.52 -0.54
CA ALA A 73 7.13 -7.21 -0.29
C ALA A 73 7.80 -6.48 0.89
N VAL A 74 8.42 -7.22 1.84
CA VAL A 74 9.40 -6.63 2.77
C VAL A 74 10.66 -6.20 2.02
N SER A 75 11.17 -7.02 1.09
CA SER A 75 12.35 -6.69 0.29
C SER A 75 12.14 -5.45 -0.60
N GLU A 76 10.97 -5.33 -1.24
CA GLU A 76 10.62 -4.16 -2.05
C GLU A 76 10.46 -2.88 -1.21
N ALA A 77 9.87 -2.99 -0.02
CA ALA A 77 9.73 -1.85 0.88
C ALA A 77 11.10 -1.29 1.32
N PHE A 78 12.07 -2.17 1.60
CA PHE A 78 13.44 -1.73 1.88
C PHE A 78 14.14 -1.16 0.64
N ALA A 79 14.00 -1.80 -0.53
CA ALA A 79 14.59 -1.30 -1.77
C ALA A 79 14.05 0.08 -2.19
N ALA A 80 12.80 0.40 -1.83
CA ALA A 80 12.19 1.71 -2.09
C ALA A 80 12.63 2.80 -1.10
N LEU A 81 13.12 2.43 0.09
CA LEU A 81 13.64 3.37 1.10
C LEU A 81 15.13 3.71 0.89
N ASP A 82 15.87 2.86 0.18
CA ASP A 82 17.30 3.03 -0.12
C ASP A 82 17.58 3.84 -1.41
N ARG A 83 16.55 4.33 -2.12
CA ARG A 83 16.67 5.18 -3.30
C ARG A 83 16.31 6.64 -3.01
#